data_AF-A0A537HQC1-F1
#
_entry.id   AF-A0A537HQC1-F1
#
_cell.length_a   1.000
_cell.length_b   1.000
_cell.length_c   1.000
_cell.angle_alpha   90.00
_cell.angle_beta   90.00
_cell.angle_gamma   90.00
#
_symmetry.space_group_name_H-M   'P 1'
#
loop_
_entity.id
_entity.type
_entity.pdbx_description
1 polymer ?
#
loop_
_entity_poly.entity_id
_entity_poly.type
_entity_poly.pdbx_seq_one_letter_code
_entity_poly.pdbx_strand_id
1 'polypeptide(L)'
;QLVEDQIAIPVLVGKKTEREKFKGAVYTTTVEAMMPDGKAIQMGTSHHLGQNFSKPFEIKYLGKDEKEHFAWTTSWGISWRLIGAMIMAHGDDKGLVLPPRVAPTQVVFVPIHYKESDKEIILQTAHHIADGLGKHSIRTYIDDREQYTPGWKYHEWEMKGVPLRVEIGPRDMESKQITLVRRDTGKKTAVPQADSVTHIVSMLDEIQQSLLHKAKETQAKLTATANNMKEFAHIIETTGGFVKAFLSEDNDCEERVKLETGATVRIVPFEESARGQCVCCGHPNSREVVFARSY
;
A
#
# COMPACT_ATOMS: atom_id res chain seq x y z
N GLN A 1 9.18 -0.19 4.86
CA GLN A 1 9.89 -0.37 3.58
C GLN A 1 9.00 -1.08 2.57
N LEU A 2 8.74 -2.39 2.61
CA LEU A 2 7.92 -3.08 1.59
C LEU A 2 6.57 -2.40 1.25
N VAL A 3 5.74 -2.07 2.25
CA VAL A 3 4.36 -1.59 2.02
C VAL A 3 4.33 -0.16 1.45
N GLU A 4 4.99 0.80 2.10
CA GLU A 4 5.06 2.19 1.60
C GLU A 4 5.83 2.27 0.28
N ASP A 5 6.98 1.61 0.21
CA ASP A 5 7.89 1.79 -0.91
C ASP A 5 7.38 1.07 -2.15
N GLN A 6 6.88 -0.17 -2.05
CA GLN A 6 6.52 -0.95 -3.23
C GLN A 6 5.08 -0.71 -3.66
N ILE A 7 4.13 -0.74 -2.72
CA ILE A 7 2.70 -0.67 -3.04
C ILE A 7 2.06 0.69 -2.69
N ALA A 8 2.86 1.68 -2.29
CA ALA A 8 2.42 3.06 -2.08
C ALA A 8 1.28 3.22 -1.05
N ILE A 9 1.25 2.40 0.01
CA ILE A 9 0.24 2.49 1.08
C ILE A 9 0.94 2.89 2.39
N PRO A 10 0.49 3.96 3.09
CA PRO A 10 1.04 4.33 4.38
C PRO A 10 0.60 3.35 5.48
N VAL A 11 1.49 3.11 6.43
CA VAL A 11 1.24 2.15 7.51
C VAL A 11 1.57 2.73 8.87
N LEU A 12 0.84 2.27 9.87
CA LEU A 12 1.22 2.41 11.27
C LEU A 12 1.86 1.10 11.74
N VAL A 13 2.88 1.20 12.59
CA VAL A 13 3.60 0.06 13.14
C VAL A 13 3.59 0.09 14.66
N GLY A 14 3.55 -1.09 15.27
CA GLY A 14 3.67 -1.22 16.72
C GLY A 14 3.38 -2.64 17.20
N LYS A 15 2.96 -2.78 18.46
CA LYS A 15 2.65 -4.05 19.11
C LYS A 15 1.14 -4.31 19.16
N LYS A 16 0.76 -5.57 19.27
CA LYS A 16 -0.58 -5.97 19.70
C LYS A 16 -0.69 -5.96 21.22
N THR A 17 -1.90 -5.76 21.72
CA THR A 17 -2.24 -6.01 23.13
C THR A 17 -2.12 -7.48 23.46
N GLU A 18 -2.15 -7.83 24.75
CA GLU A 18 -2.19 -9.22 25.20
C GLU A 18 -3.40 -9.99 24.64
N ARG A 19 -4.52 -9.29 24.40
CA ARG A 19 -5.74 -9.88 23.84
C ARG A 19 -5.63 -10.11 22.32
N GLU A 20 -5.01 -9.19 21.60
CA GLU A 20 -4.93 -9.23 20.12
C GLU A 20 -3.62 -9.88 19.60
N LYS A 21 -2.67 -10.24 20.48
CA LYS A 21 -1.43 -10.93 20.06
C LYS A 21 -1.72 -12.39 19.69
N PHE A 22 -0.79 -13.00 18.95
CA PHE A 22 -0.83 -14.45 18.76
C PHE A 22 -0.66 -15.16 20.10
N LYS A 23 -1.60 -16.05 20.47
CA LYS A 23 -1.64 -16.70 21.80
C LYS A 23 -0.34 -17.41 22.19
N GLY A 24 0.39 -17.97 21.22
CA GLY A 24 1.67 -18.63 21.44
C GLY A 24 2.87 -17.68 21.53
N ALA A 25 2.69 -16.37 21.30
CA ALA A 25 3.77 -15.40 21.30
C ALA A 25 3.96 -14.73 22.67
N VAL A 26 5.22 -14.42 23.00
CA VAL A 26 5.56 -13.49 24.08
C VAL A 26 5.02 -12.10 23.73
N TYR A 27 5.30 -11.62 22.52
CA TYR A 27 4.66 -10.42 21.95
C TYR A 27 4.50 -10.55 20.44
N THR A 28 3.55 -9.78 19.89
CA THR A 28 3.32 -9.68 18.45
C THR A 28 3.47 -8.22 18.02
N THR A 29 4.24 -7.97 16.97
CA THR A 29 4.33 -6.70 16.27
C THR A 29 3.51 -6.75 14.98
N THR A 30 2.96 -5.62 14.57
CA THR A 30 2.04 -5.53 13.44
C THR A 30 2.33 -4.33 12.56
N VAL A 31 1.88 -4.43 11.31
CA VAL A 31 1.83 -3.33 10.34
C VAL A 31 0.36 -3.19 9.93
N GLU A 32 -0.24 -2.01 10.17
CA GLU A 32 -1.66 -1.76 9.87
C GLU A 32 -1.78 -0.62 8.85
N ALA A 33 -2.62 -0.81 7.83
CA ALA A 33 -2.99 0.22 6.88
C ALA A 33 -4.47 0.60 7.06
N MET A 34 -4.82 1.78 6.54
CA MET A 34 -6.21 2.26 6.50
C MET A 34 -6.73 2.20 5.07
N MET A 35 -7.87 1.55 4.86
CA MET A 35 -8.55 1.52 3.57
C MET A 35 -9.50 2.72 3.43
N PRO A 36 -9.83 3.15 2.19
CA PRO A 36 -10.70 4.32 1.98
C PRO A 36 -12.11 4.19 2.57
N ASP A 37 -12.58 2.98 2.84
CA ASP A 37 -13.88 2.72 3.48
C ASP A 37 -13.85 2.82 5.02
N GLY A 38 -12.73 3.30 5.60
CA GLY A 38 -12.60 3.51 7.04
C GLY A 38 -12.31 2.25 7.84
N LYS A 39 -11.95 1.13 7.18
CA LYS A 39 -11.56 -0.11 7.87
C LYS A 39 -10.05 -0.32 7.82
N ALA A 40 -9.50 -0.74 8.95
CA ALA A 40 -8.10 -1.13 9.05
C ALA A 40 -7.85 -2.51 8.46
N ILE A 41 -6.65 -2.70 7.91
CA ILE A 41 -6.19 -3.98 7.38
C ILE A 41 -4.78 -4.27 7.91
N GLN A 42 -4.59 -5.48 8.45
CA GLN A 42 -3.28 -5.94 8.88
C GLN A 42 -2.46 -6.35 7.67
N MET A 43 -1.40 -5.58 7.38
CA MET A 43 -0.49 -5.74 6.26
C MET A 43 0.67 -6.69 6.56
N GLY A 44 0.87 -7.06 7.81
CA GLY A 44 1.90 -8.01 8.20
C GLY A 44 1.99 -8.18 9.69
N THR A 45 2.64 -9.26 10.10
CA THR A 45 2.85 -9.59 11.51
C THR A 45 4.24 -10.18 11.71
N SER A 46 4.80 -9.93 12.89
CA SER A 46 6.02 -10.59 13.36
C SER A 46 5.88 -10.90 14.85
N HIS A 47 6.20 -12.13 15.22
CA HIS A 47 5.95 -12.71 16.53
C HIS A 47 7.28 -13.06 17.17
N HIS A 48 7.48 -12.57 18.40
CA HIS A 48 8.48 -13.15 19.27
C HIS A 48 7.83 -14.28 20.05
N LEU A 49 8.17 -15.52 19.70
CA LEU A 49 7.58 -16.73 20.27
C LEU A 49 8.28 -17.15 21.56
N GLY A 50 9.44 -16.56 21.86
CA GLY A 50 10.25 -16.94 22.99
C GLY A 50 10.61 -18.42 22.91
N GLN A 51 10.35 -19.15 23.98
CA GLN A 51 10.55 -20.60 24.03
C GLN A 51 9.23 -21.40 23.97
N ASN A 52 8.09 -20.73 23.75
CA ASN A 52 6.75 -21.34 23.85
C ASN A 52 6.55 -22.48 22.84
N PHE A 53 7.25 -22.45 21.71
CA PHE A 53 7.25 -23.55 20.73
C PHE A 53 8.46 -24.47 20.89
N SER A 54 9.63 -23.94 21.22
CA SER A 54 10.83 -24.79 21.38
C SER A 54 10.68 -25.85 22.47
N LYS A 55 9.98 -25.55 23.57
CA LYS A 55 9.75 -26.49 24.68
C LYS A 55 8.89 -27.69 24.28
N PRO A 56 7.65 -27.51 23.78
CA PRO A 56 6.80 -28.64 23.40
C PRO A 56 7.33 -29.43 22.19
N PHE A 57 8.11 -28.81 21.30
CA PHE A 57 8.69 -29.47 20.12
C PHE A 57 10.15 -29.92 20.32
N GLU A 58 10.69 -29.83 21.54
CA GLU A 58 12.06 -30.21 21.90
C GLU A 58 13.16 -29.64 21.00
N ILE A 59 13.00 -28.38 20.57
CA ILE A 59 13.98 -27.67 19.77
C ILE A 59 15.10 -27.15 20.69
N LYS A 60 16.15 -27.97 20.85
CA LYS A 60 17.28 -27.73 21.75
C LYS A 60 18.58 -27.47 20.99
N TYR A 61 19.54 -26.83 21.65
CA TYR A 61 20.91 -26.67 21.19
C TYR A 61 21.89 -26.75 22.37
N LEU A 62 23.15 -27.12 22.10
CA LEU A 62 24.21 -27.11 23.11
C LEU A 62 24.80 -25.71 23.22
N GLY A 63 24.76 -25.12 24.41
CA GLY A 63 25.31 -23.80 24.71
C GLY A 63 26.82 -23.81 24.89
N LYS A 64 27.41 -22.61 24.97
CA LYS A 64 28.85 -22.43 25.30
C LYS A 64 29.22 -22.90 26.70
N ASP A 65 28.23 -23.01 27.58
CA ASP A 65 28.33 -23.57 28.93
C ASP A 65 28.22 -25.11 28.94
N GLU A 66 28.23 -25.74 27.76
CA GLU A 66 28.11 -27.19 27.58
C GLU A 66 26.80 -27.78 28.11
N LYS A 67 25.75 -26.94 28.24
CA LYS A 67 24.40 -27.35 28.66
C LYS A 67 23.41 -27.29 27.52
N GLU A 68 22.36 -28.10 27.60
CA GLU A 68 21.23 -28.01 26.67
C GLU A 68 20.36 -26.80 26.98
N HIS A 69 20.04 -26.01 25.95
CA HIS A 69 19.15 -24.87 26.02
C HIS A 69 18.04 -24.99 24.98
N PHE A 70 16.84 -24.49 25.31
CA PHE A 70 15.75 -24.37 24.35
C PHE A 70 15.93 -23.15 23.45
N ALA A 71 15.69 -23.31 22.15
CA ALA A 71 15.84 -22.26 21.17
C ALA A 71 14.85 -21.10 21.38
N TRP A 72 15.32 -19.87 21.20
CA TRP A 72 14.45 -18.69 21.14
C TRP A 72 13.95 -18.51 19.71
N THR A 73 12.63 -18.58 19.52
CA THR A 73 12.04 -18.59 18.18
C THR A 73 11.25 -17.32 17.86
N THR A 74 11.15 -17.04 16.57
CA THR A 74 10.35 -15.96 15.99
C THR A 74 9.64 -16.49 14.75
N SER A 75 8.52 -15.90 14.39
CA SER A 75 7.84 -16.15 13.11
C SER A 75 7.25 -14.85 12.58
N TRP A 76 7.15 -14.70 11.27
CA TRP A 76 6.57 -13.51 10.64
C TRP A 76 5.92 -13.88 9.32
N GLY A 77 5.01 -13.03 8.86
CA GLY A 77 4.27 -13.31 7.64
C GLY A 77 3.61 -12.09 7.03
N ILE A 78 3.54 -12.14 5.70
CA ILE A 78 2.70 -11.32 4.82
C ILE A 78 1.95 -12.29 3.90
N SER A 79 0.87 -11.83 3.27
CA SER A 79 0.08 -12.68 2.37
C SER A 79 -0.43 -11.92 1.16
N TRP A 80 -1.19 -12.59 0.30
CA TRP A 80 -1.88 -11.98 -0.85
C TRP A 80 -2.84 -10.85 -0.48
N ARG A 81 -3.15 -10.68 0.81
CA ARG A 81 -3.90 -9.53 1.33
C ARG A 81 -3.30 -8.18 0.90
N LEU A 82 -1.98 -8.10 0.72
CA LEU A 82 -1.32 -6.87 0.24
C LEU A 82 -1.80 -6.47 -1.16
N ILE A 83 -2.09 -7.44 -2.04
CA ILE A 83 -2.63 -7.16 -3.37
C ILE A 83 -4.04 -6.60 -3.26
N GLY A 84 -4.90 -7.22 -2.44
CA GLY A 84 -6.25 -6.71 -2.18
C GLY A 84 -6.23 -5.29 -1.62
N ALA A 85 -5.35 -5.02 -0.64
CA ALA A 85 -5.17 -3.70 -0.06
C ALA A 85 -4.73 -2.65 -1.10
N MET A 86 -3.80 -3.00 -1.99
CA MET A 86 -3.35 -2.12 -3.07
C MET A 86 -4.47 -1.79 -4.05
N ILE A 87 -5.28 -2.79 -4.43
CA ILE A 87 -6.43 -2.58 -5.31
C ILE A 87 -7.45 -1.64 -4.65
N MET A 88 -7.77 -1.85 -3.37
CA MET A 88 -8.72 -1.00 -2.63
C MET A 88 -8.18 0.42 -2.39
N ALA A 89 -6.88 0.57 -2.14
CA ALA A 89 -6.29 1.87 -1.82
C ALA A 89 -6.20 2.80 -3.03
N HIS A 90 -5.93 2.25 -4.21
CA HIS A 90 -5.59 3.05 -5.40
C HIS A 90 -6.64 2.99 -6.51
N GLY A 91 -7.42 1.91 -6.61
CA GLY A 91 -8.41 1.71 -7.66
C GLY A 91 -9.43 2.85 -7.75
N ASP A 92 -9.95 3.06 -8.95
CA ASP A 92 -10.97 4.07 -9.24
C ASP A 92 -12.05 3.51 -10.17
N ASP A 93 -13.01 4.36 -10.57
CA ASP A 93 -14.14 3.96 -11.41
C ASP A 93 -13.73 3.46 -12.81
N LYS A 94 -12.49 3.72 -13.24
CA LYS A 94 -11.95 3.23 -14.51
C LYS A 94 -11.26 1.87 -14.38
N GLY A 95 -11.04 1.38 -13.16
CA GLY A 95 -10.44 0.08 -12.88
C GLY A 95 -9.19 0.19 -12.00
N LEU A 96 -8.19 -0.65 -12.29
CA LEU A 96 -6.97 -0.71 -11.49
C LEU A 96 -6.15 0.58 -11.63
N VAL A 97 -5.46 0.95 -10.56
CA VAL A 97 -4.38 1.95 -10.57
C VAL A 97 -3.21 1.31 -9.84
N LEU A 98 -2.19 0.89 -10.60
CA LEU A 98 -1.08 0.14 -10.03
C LEU A 98 0.11 1.07 -9.75
N PRO A 99 0.75 0.95 -8.57
CA PRO A 99 2.03 1.59 -8.33
C PRO A 99 3.10 1.09 -9.32
N PRO A 100 3.87 1.99 -9.96
CA PRO A 100 4.88 1.62 -10.96
C PRO A 100 5.86 0.53 -10.53
N ARG A 101 6.23 0.47 -9.24
CA ARG A 101 7.20 -0.52 -8.75
C ARG A 101 6.70 -1.96 -8.87
N VAL A 102 5.39 -2.19 -8.80
CA VAL A 102 4.77 -3.52 -8.83
C VAL A 102 3.89 -3.79 -10.06
N ALA A 103 3.64 -2.79 -10.89
CA ALA A 103 2.84 -2.95 -12.10
C ALA A 103 3.49 -3.95 -13.08
N PRO A 104 2.79 -5.00 -13.56
CA PRO A 104 3.37 -5.97 -14.50
C PRO A 104 3.87 -5.31 -15.79
N THR A 105 3.08 -4.37 -16.32
CA THR A 105 3.46 -3.44 -17.38
C THR A 105 3.46 -2.04 -16.79
N GLN A 106 4.59 -1.33 -16.87
CA GLN A 106 4.72 0.03 -16.35
C GLN A 106 4.36 1.06 -17.41
N VAL A 107 4.75 0.79 -18.65
CA VAL A 107 4.54 1.69 -19.78
C VAL A 107 3.92 0.92 -20.94
N VAL A 108 2.82 1.43 -21.47
CA VAL A 108 2.25 0.93 -22.73
C VAL A 108 2.39 1.95 -23.84
N PHE A 109 2.92 1.53 -24.98
CA PHE A 109 2.97 2.31 -26.20
C PHE A 109 1.75 2.01 -27.05
N VAL A 110 1.03 3.05 -27.45
CA VAL A 110 -0.09 2.95 -28.38
C VAL A 110 0.27 3.73 -29.65
N PRO A 111 0.80 3.06 -30.68
CA PRO A 111 1.04 3.67 -31.99
C PRO A 111 -0.30 4.05 -32.65
N ILE A 112 -0.39 5.25 -33.20
CA ILE A 112 -1.57 5.79 -33.85
C ILE A 112 -1.19 6.07 -35.31
N HIS A 113 -1.68 5.27 -36.25
CA HIS A 113 -1.45 5.50 -37.67
C HIS A 113 -2.77 5.49 -38.44
N TYR A 114 -2.90 6.37 -39.42
CA TYR A 114 -4.05 6.44 -40.33
C TYR A 114 -3.68 5.99 -41.75
N LYS A 115 -2.39 6.07 -42.10
CA LYS A 115 -1.82 5.63 -43.37
C LYS A 115 -0.79 4.55 -43.10
N GLU A 116 -0.67 3.59 -44.01
CA GLU A 116 0.34 2.54 -43.90
C GLU A 116 1.77 3.10 -43.96
N SER A 117 1.97 4.23 -44.65
CA SER A 117 3.26 4.91 -44.76
C SER A 117 3.84 5.37 -43.42
N ASP A 118 2.98 5.71 -42.45
CA ASP A 118 3.41 6.32 -41.19
C ASP A 118 3.67 5.26 -40.12
N LYS A 119 3.08 4.08 -40.29
CA LYS A 119 3.08 2.97 -39.32
C LYS A 119 4.48 2.48 -39.01
N GLU A 120 5.29 2.22 -40.05
CA GLU A 120 6.63 1.68 -39.88
C GLU A 120 7.51 2.62 -39.03
N ILE A 121 7.49 3.91 -39.34
CA ILE A 121 8.29 4.93 -38.63
C ILE A 121 7.83 5.07 -37.17
N ILE A 122 6.51 5.04 -36.93
CA ILE A 122 5.94 5.12 -35.59
C ILE A 122 6.32 3.89 -34.75
N LEU A 123 6.23 2.69 -35.32
CA LEU A 123 6.60 1.45 -34.65
C LEU A 123 8.10 1.41 -34.35
N GLN A 124 8.95 1.77 -35.32
CA GLN A 124 10.40 1.90 -35.10
C GLN A 124 10.72 2.86 -33.95
N THR A 125 10.00 3.99 -33.88
CA THR A 125 10.15 4.95 -32.78
C THR A 125 9.72 4.36 -31.44
N ALA A 126 8.59 3.65 -31.39
CA ALA A 126 8.11 2.98 -30.18
C ALA A 126 9.12 1.94 -29.68
N HIS A 127 9.63 1.09 -30.59
CA HIS A 127 10.66 0.09 -30.27
C HIS A 127 11.95 0.74 -29.77
N HIS A 128 12.43 1.79 -30.42
CA HIS A 128 13.65 2.49 -30.00
C HIS A 128 13.55 3.03 -28.58
N ILE A 129 12.41 3.65 -28.23
CA ILE A 129 12.18 4.18 -26.88
C ILE A 129 12.02 3.03 -25.88
N ALA A 130 11.29 1.97 -26.23
CA ALA A 130 11.11 0.79 -25.39
C ALA A 130 12.45 0.10 -25.07
N ASP A 131 13.34 -0.04 -26.05
CA ASP A 131 14.69 -0.59 -25.87
C ASP A 131 15.54 0.32 -24.94
N GLY A 132 15.40 1.63 -25.09
CA GLY A 132 16.01 2.61 -24.18
C GLY A 132 15.53 2.43 -22.73
N LEU A 133 14.23 2.26 -22.54
CA LEU A 133 13.61 2.00 -21.23
C LEU A 133 14.01 0.64 -20.63
N GLY A 134 14.21 -0.38 -21.47
CA GLY A 134 14.69 -1.69 -21.04
C GLY A 134 16.03 -1.63 -20.31
N LYS A 135 16.92 -0.69 -20.69
CA LYS A 135 18.20 -0.44 -19.99
C LYS A 135 18.02 0.08 -18.55
N HIS A 136 16.85 0.64 -18.24
CA HIS A 136 16.45 1.07 -16.90
C HIS A 136 15.54 0.06 -16.19
N SER A 137 15.46 -1.19 -16.70
CA SER A 137 14.59 -2.24 -16.15
C SER A 137 13.10 -1.86 -16.11
N ILE A 138 12.67 -0.98 -17.02
CA ILE A 138 11.27 -0.59 -17.15
C ILE A 138 10.54 -1.60 -18.04
N ARG A 139 9.41 -2.11 -17.54
CA ARG A 139 8.57 -3.11 -18.21
C ARG A 139 7.62 -2.42 -19.18
N THR A 140 7.84 -2.61 -20.47
CA THR A 140 7.09 -1.96 -21.55
C THR A 140 6.23 -2.96 -22.32
N TYR A 141 5.13 -2.50 -22.90
CA TYR A 141 4.35 -3.23 -23.90
C TYR A 141 4.02 -2.31 -25.08
N ILE A 142 4.15 -2.80 -26.31
CA ILE A 142 3.75 -2.06 -27.52
C ILE A 142 2.46 -2.71 -28.04
N ASP A 143 1.38 -1.94 -28.07
CA ASP A 143 0.08 -2.40 -28.51
C ASP A 143 -0.19 -2.02 -29.98
N ASP A 144 0.33 -2.83 -30.89
CA ASP A 144 0.25 -2.67 -32.33
C ASP A 144 -0.95 -3.38 -32.98
N ARG A 145 -1.84 -3.98 -32.18
CA ARG A 145 -3.05 -4.70 -32.65
C ARG A 145 -3.92 -3.81 -33.54
N GLU A 146 -4.08 -4.16 -34.81
CA GLU A 146 -4.78 -3.33 -35.80
C GLU A 146 -6.31 -3.41 -35.69
N GLN A 147 -6.83 -4.51 -35.16
CA GLN A 147 -8.26 -4.75 -35.02
C GLN A 147 -8.95 -3.85 -33.97
N TYR A 148 -8.18 -3.07 -33.21
CA TYR A 148 -8.68 -2.21 -32.15
C TYR A 148 -8.34 -0.75 -32.41
N THR A 149 -9.33 0.12 -32.21
CA THR A 149 -9.12 1.57 -32.27
C THR A 149 -8.23 2.05 -31.12
N PRO A 150 -7.51 3.17 -31.26
CA PRO A 150 -6.70 3.72 -30.17
C PRO A 150 -7.52 3.94 -28.89
N GLY A 151 -8.76 4.45 -29.01
CA GLY A 151 -9.64 4.64 -27.86
C GLY A 151 -9.99 3.34 -27.13
N TRP A 152 -10.17 2.23 -27.86
CA TRP A 152 -10.40 0.92 -27.26
C TRP A 152 -9.16 0.44 -26.49
N LYS A 153 -7.97 0.60 -27.08
CA LYS A 153 -6.69 0.28 -26.43
C LYS A 153 -6.50 1.11 -25.16
N TYR A 154 -6.80 2.41 -25.20
CA TYR A 154 -6.69 3.31 -24.05
C TYR A 154 -7.51 2.79 -22.87
N HIS A 155 -8.77 2.45 -23.12
CA HIS A 155 -9.67 1.93 -22.10
C HIS A 155 -9.18 0.59 -21.53
N GLU A 156 -8.72 -0.35 -22.37
CA GLU A 156 -8.21 -1.64 -21.91
C GLU A 156 -7.02 -1.47 -20.96
N TRP A 157 -6.05 -0.63 -21.32
CA TRP A 157 -4.86 -0.42 -20.50
C TRP A 157 -5.11 0.45 -19.27
N GLU A 158 -6.07 1.37 -19.34
CA GLU A 158 -6.56 2.10 -18.16
C GLU A 158 -7.23 1.13 -17.17
N MET A 159 -8.10 0.24 -17.66
CA MET A 159 -8.75 -0.76 -16.81
C MET A 159 -7.76 -1.72 -16.14
N LYS A 160 -6.71 -2.15 -16.88
CA LYS A 160 -5.60 -2.96 -16.35
C LYS A 160 -4.66 -2.20 -15.40
N GLY A 161 -4.77 -0.87 -15.34
CA GLY A 161 -4.01 -0.02 -14.41
C GLY A 161 -2.55 0.17 -14.78
N VAL A 162 -2.21 0.13 -16.07
CA VAL A 162 -0.84 0.46 -16.53
C VAL A 162 -0.54 1.92 -16.16
N PRO A 163 0.51 2.21 -15.36
CA PRO A 163 0.75 3.54 -14.81
C PRO A 163 0.90 4.65 -15.86
N LEU A 164 1.56 4.35 -16.97
CA LEU A 164 1.86 5.33 -18.01
C LEU A 164 1.53 4.79 -19.40
N ARG A 165 0.76 5.57 -20.17
CA ARG A 165 0.56 5.34 -21.60
C ARG A 165 1.38 6.34 -22.41
N VAL A 166 2.00 5.87 -23.48
CA VAL A 166 2.71 6.67 -24.48
C VAL A 166 1.94 6.61 -25.79
N GLU A 167 1.45 7.75 -26.24
CA GLU A 167 0.77 7.94 -27.52
C GLU A 167 1.81 8.46 -28.54
N ILE A 168 1.91 7.80 -29.70
CA ILE A 168 2.80 8.21 -30.80
C ILE A 168 1.98 8.23 -32.09
N GLY A 169 1.65 9.42 -32.59
CA GLY A 169 0.97 9.62 -33.87
C GLY A 169 1.75 10.47 -34.86
N PRO A 170 1.19 10.72 -36.07
CA PRO A 170 1.88 11.49 -37.11
C PRO A 170 2.21 12.92 -36.68
N ARG A 171 1.31 13.57 -35.91
CA ARG A 171 1.53 14.91 -35.34
C ARG A 171 2.70 14.95 -34.36
N ASP A 172 2.85 13.89 -33.58
CA ASP A 172 3.96 13.75 -32.62
C ASP A 172 5.29 13.59 -33.36
N MET A 173 5.29 12.79 -34.44
CA MET A 173 6.46 12.62 -35.33
C MET A 173 6.86 13.92 -36.04
N GLU A 174 5.91 14.67 -36.58
CA GLU A 174 6.15 15.99 -37.19
C GLU A 174 6.78 16.98 -36.20
N SER A 175 6.33 16.92 -34.94
CA SER A 175 6.79 17.79 -33.87
C SER A 175 7.99 17.24 -33.08
N LYS A 176 8.51 16.06 -33.46
CA LYS A 176 9.60 15.33 -32.77
C LYS A 176 9.37 15.16 -31.26
N GLN A 177 8.13 14.84 -30.89
CA GLN A 177 7.71 14.65 -29.51
C GLN A 177 6.97 13.32 -29.34
N ILE A 178 6.62 12.97 -28.11
CA ILE A 178 5.66 11.91 -27.77
C ILE A 178 4.69 12.43 -26.71
N THR A 179 3.50 11.85 -26.63
CA THR A 179 2.51 12.23 -25.61
C THR A 179 2.47 11.18 -24.50
N LEU A 180 2.78 11.61 -23.28
CA LEU A 180 2.67 10.80 -22.06
C LEU A 180 1.32 11.04 -21.39
N VAL A 181 0.65 9.97 -20.95
CA VAL A 181 -0.63 10.04 -20.23
C VAL A 181 -0.56 9.22 -18.95
N ARG A 182 -0.72 9.89 -17.81
CA ARG A 182 -0.72 9.25 -16.50
C ARG A 182 -2.05 8.56 -16.21
N ARG A 183 -2.01 7.35 -15.65
CA ARG A 183 -3.21 6.59 -15.27
C ARG A 183 -3.92 7.16 -14.04
N ASP A 184 -3.18 7.63 -13.05
CA ASP A 184 -3.71 8.07 -11.75
C ASP A 184 -4.47 9.39 -11.81
N THR A 185 -4.16 10.25 -12.79
CA THR A 185 -4.71 11.61 -12.93
C THR A 185 -5.33 11.89 -14.29
N GLY A 186 -5.00 11.09 -15.32
CA GLY A 186 -5.37 11.36 -16.71
C GLY A 186 -4.59 12.52 -17.35
N LYS A 187 -3.62 13.11 -16.64
CA LYS A 187 -2.84 14.25 -17.15
C LYS A 187 -2.04 13.83 -18.38
N LYS A 188 -2.15 14.64 -19.45
CA LYS A 188 -1.36 14.51 -20.68
C LYS A 188 -0.17 15.46 -20.66
N THR A 189 0.98 15.02 -21.16
CA THR A 189 2.18 15.85 -21.27
C THR A 189 2.94 15.46 -22.52
N ALA A 190 3.17 16.43 -23.41
CA ALA A 190 4.04 16.25 -24.58
C ALA A 190 5.50 16.43 -24.14
N VAL A 191 6.37 15.51 -24.52
CA VAL A 191 7.81 15.57 -24.22
C VAL A 191 8.64 15.36 -25.48
N PRO A 192 9.82 15.99 -25.61
CA PRO A 192 10.71 15.75 -26.74
C PRO A 192 11.08 14.28 -26.88
N GLN A 193 11.09 13.77 -28.11
CA GLN A 193 11.44 12.37 -28.38
C GLN A 193 12.86 12.03 -27.91
N ALA A 194 13.79 12.99 -28.06
CA ALA A 194 15.19 12.84 -27.65
C ALA A 194 15.37 12.57 -26.15
N ASP A 195 14.50 13.15 -25.32
CA ASP A 195 14.56 13.05 -23.86
C ASP A 195 13.50 12.10 -23.27
N SER A 196 12.80 11.37 -24.14
CA SER A 196 11.65 10.53 -23.79
C SER A 196 11.94 9.53 -22.67
N VAL A 197 13.08 8.83 -22.75
CA VAL A 197 13.49 7.83 -21.75
C VAL A 197 13.62 8.46 -20.36
N THR A 198 14.35 9.59 -20.27
CA THR A 198 14.54 10.33 -19.01
C THR A 198 13.21 10.80 -18.42
N HIS A 199 12.35 11.38 -19.27
CA HIS A 199 11.04 11.84 -18.84
C HIS A 199 10.13 10.71 -18.35
N ILE A 200 10.12 9.56 -19.05
CA ILE A 200 9.31 8.41 -18.66
C ILE A 200 9.77 7.84 -17.31
N VAL A 201 11.09 7.69 -17.10
CA VAL A 201 11.64 7.22 -15.81
C VAL A 201 11.23 8.16 -14.67
N SER A 202 11.43 9.47 -14.83
CA SER A 202 11.01 10.47 -13.85
C SER A 202 9.50 10.40 -13.57
N MET A 203 8.69 10.28 -14.62
CA MET A 203 7.24 10.24 -14.50
C MET A 203 6.75 9.02 -13.70
N LEU A 204 7.40 7.85 -13.84
CA LEU A 204 7.07 6.67 -13.05
C LEU A 204 7.40 6.88 -11.57
N ASP A 205 8.52 7.52 -11.24
CA ASP A 205 8.84 7.85 -9.85
C ASP A 205 7.86 8.87 -9.26
N GLU A 206 7.48 9.89 -10.04
CA GLU A 206 6.47 10.87 -9.66
C GLU A 206 5.10 10.22 -9.40
N ILE A 207 4.67 9.28 -10.25
CA ILE A 207 3.41 8.54 -10.04
C ILE A 207 3.49 7.75 -8.73
N GLN A 208 4.58 7.02 -8.46
CA GLN A 208 4.75 6.26 -7.22
C GLN A 208 4.64 7.16 -5.98
N GLN A 209 5.30 8.32 -6.00
CA GLN A 209 5.26 9.29 -4.91
C GLN A 209 3.87 9.91 -4.76
N SER A 210 3.22 10.25 -5.87
CA SER A 210 1.87 10.82 -5.90
C SER A 210 0.84 9.86 -5.29
N LEU A 211 0.91 8.57 -5.60
CA LEU A 211 0.03 7.55 -5.02
C LEU A 211 0.23 7.43 -3.51
N LEU A 212 1.48 7.37 -3.04
CA LEU A 212 1.78 7.31 -1.61
C LEU A 212 1.33 8.57 -0.88
N HIS A 213 1.53 9.75 -1.48
CA HIS A 213 1.10 11.02 -0.91
C HIS A 213 -0.43 11.09 -0.76
N LYS A 214 -1.17 10.78 -1.82
CA LYS A 214 -2.64 10.71 -1.78
C LYS A 214 -3.14 9.72 -0.72
N ALA A 215 -2.51 8.55 -0.62
CA ALA A 215 -2.87 7.57 0.39
C ALA A 215 -2.56 8.05 1.83
N LYS A 216 -1.46 8.80 2.03
CA LYS A 216 -1.12 9.46 3.31
C LYS A 216 -2.17 10.50 3.70
N GLU A 217 -2.62 11.32 2.76
CA GLU A 217 -3.69 12.29 3.01
C GLU A 217 -5.01 11.61 3.39
N THR A 218 -5.38 10.54 2.70
CA THR A 218 -6.58 9.75 3.03
C THR A 218 -6.48 9.15 4.42
N GLN A 219 -5.35 8.52 4.77
CA GLN A 219 -5.14 7.97 6.11
C GLN A 219 -5.19 9.06 7.18
N ALA A 220 -4.61 10.24 6.94
CA ALA A 220 -4.65 11.35 7.87
C ALA A 220 -6.08 11.86 8.10
N LYS A 221 -6.90 11.96 7.04
CA LYS A 221 -8.33 12.31 7.14
C LYS A 221 -9.14 11.26 7.89
N LEU A 222 -8.75 9.98 7.79
CA LEU A 222 -9.33 8.84 8.49
C LEU A 222 -8.61 8.53 9.82
N THR A 223 -7.91 9.50 10.40
CA THR A 223 -7.28 9.34 11.71
C THR A 223 -7.77 10.44 12.65
N ALA A 224 -8.39 10.05 13.76
CA ALA A 224 -8.89 10.96 14.77
C ALA A 224 -8.40 10.58 16.17
N THR A 225 -8.63 11.46 17.13
CA THR A 225 -8.38 11.20 18.56
C THR A 225 -9.71 11.25 19.30
N ALA A 226 -9.91 10.36 20.28
CA ALA A 226 -11.09 10.39 21.14
C ALA A 226 -10.70 10.40 22.62
N ASN A 227 -11.42 11.19 23.42
CA ASN A 227 -11.15 11.37 24.85
C ASN A 227 -12.16 10.66 25.75
N ASN A 228 -13.30 10.24 25.20
CA ASN A 228 -14.33 9.49 25.93
C ASN A 228 -15.11 8.55 25.00
N MET A 229 -15.82 7.57 25.58
CA MET A 229 -16.59 6.58 24.80
C MET A 229 -17.63 7.17 23.85
N LYS A 230 -18.28 8.29 24.21
CA LYS A 230 -19.32 8.88 23.34
C LYS A 230 -18.70 9.41 22.05
N GLU A 231 -17.61 10.17 22.19
CA GLU A 231 -16.82 10.67 21.05
C GLU A 231 -16.25 9.52 20.23
N PHE A 232 -15.66 8.52 20.91
CA PHE A 232 -15.10 7.34 20.26
C PHE A 232 -16.13 6.59 19.42
N ALA A 233 -17.29 6.27 20.00
CA ALA A 233 -18.37 5.57 19.31
C ALA A 233 -18.92 6.39 18.13
N HIS A 234 -19.05 7.71 18.30
CA HIS A 234 -19.48 8.60 17.22
C HIS A 234 -18.52 8.60 16.04
N ILE A 235 -17.20 8.67 16.28
CA ILE A 235 -16.19 8.63 15.23
C ILE A 235 -16.23 7.29 14.49
N ILE A 236 -16.24 6.17 15.22
CA ILE A 236 -16.26 4.82 14.65
C ILE A 236 -17.50 4.60 13.77
N GLU A 237 -18.66 5.13 14.15
CA GLU A 237 -19.90 4.93 13.42
C GLU A 237 -20.05 5.84 12.20
N THR A 238 -19.60 7.10 12.29
CA THR A 238 -19.81 8.09 11.22
C THR A 238 -18.70 8.09 10.17
N THR A 239 -17.46 7.96 10.62
CA THR A 239 -16.26 8.12 9.77
C THR A 239 -15.48 6.82 9.67
N GLY A 240 -15.50 6.01 10.72
CA GLY A 240 -14.57 4.88 10.86
C GLY A 240 -13.14 5.39 11.03
N GLY A 241 -12.19 4.63 10.49
CA GLY A 241 -10.79 5.01 10.49
C GLY A 241 -10.02 4.57 11.73
N PHE A 242 -8.81 5.12 11.87
CA PHE A 242 -7.98 4.97 13.05
C PHE A 242 -8.42 5.95 14.12
N VAL A 243 -8.64 5.46 15.32
CA VAL A 243 -8.98 6.30 16.48
C VAL A 243 -7.91 6.13 17.55
N LYS A 244 -7.10 7.17 17.74
CA LYS A 244 -6.13 7.26 18.84
C LYS A 244 -6.86 7.57 20.13
N ALA A 245 -6.61 6.78 21.16
CA ALA A 245 -7.24 6.98 22.46
C ALA A 245 -6.37 6.35 23.55
N PHE A 246 -6.55 6.78 24.79
CA PHE A 246 -5.91 6.11 25.92
C PHE A 246 -6.77 4.94 26.38
N LEU A 247 -6.13 3.81 26.68
CA LEU A 247 -6.77 2.60 27.17
C LEU A 247 -6.05 2.14 28.44
N SER A 248 -6.81 1.85 29.48
CA SER A 248 -6.29 1.26 30.71
C SER A 248 -5.73 -0.13 30.43
N GLU A 249 -4.78 -0.57 31.24
CA GLU A 249 -4.17 -1.91 31.11
C GLU A 249 -5.11 -3.04 31.57
N ASP A 250 -6.27 -2.67 32.14
CA ASP A 250 -7.35 -3.58 32.47
C ASP A 250 -8.03 -4.15 31.20
N ASN A 251 -8.09 -5.47 31.11
CA ASN A 251 -8.63 -6.21 29.96
C ASN A 251 -10.13 -5.94 29.71
N ASP A 252 -10.88 -5.58 30.75
CA ASP A 252 -12.32 -5.34 30.65
C ASP A 252 -12.63 -4.14 29.76
N CYS A 253 -11.75 -3.13 29.72
CA CYS A 253 -11.95 -1.95 28.91
C CYS A 253 -11.79 -2.22 27.41
N GLU A 254 -10.82 -3.04 27.03
CA GLU A 254 -10.62 -3.43 25.63
C GLU A 254 -11.82 -4.23 25.10
N GLU A 255 -12.35 -5.13 25.94
CA GLU A 255 -13.54 -5.92 25.63
C GLU A 255 -14.79 -5.06 25.51
N ARG A 256 -15.00 -4.14 26.44
CA ARG A 256 -16.15 -3.23 26.41
C ARG A 256 -16.16 -2.35 25.17
N VAL A 257 -15.01 -1.79 24.78
CA VAL A 257 -14.88 -1.01 23.53
C VAL A 257 -15.28 -1.86 22.32
N LYS A 258 -14.82 -3.12 22.26
CA LYS A 258 -15.16 -4.04 21.18
C LYS A 258 -16.66 -4.36 21.15
N LEU A 259 -17.28 -4.63 22.30
CA LEU A 259 -18.70 -4.96 22.39
C LEU A 259 -19.59 -3.77 21.99
N GLU A 260 -19.25 -2.56 22.41
CA GLU A 260 -20.05 -1.37 22.14
C GLU A 260 -19.89 -0.83 20.72
N THR A 261 -18.73 -1.02 20.08
CA THR A 261 -18.40 -0.31 18.82
C THR A 261 -17.95 -1.21 17.67
N GLY A 262 -17.59 -2.47 17.96
CA GLY A 262 -16.95 -3.39 17.02
C GLY A 262 -15.47 -3.08 16.71
N ALA A 263 -14.89 -2.01 17.27
CA ALA A 263 -13.49 -1.67 17.08
C ALA A 263 -12.59 -2.48 18.03
N THR A 264 -11.42 -2.91 17.56
CA THR A 264 -10.38 -3.51 18.42
C THR A 264 -9.10 -2.70 18.39
N VAL A 265 -8.22 -2.93 19.37
CA VAL A 265 -6.90 -2.31 19.37
C VAL A 265 -6.08 -2.85 18.21
N ARG A 266 -5.73 -1.97 17.29
CA ARG A 266 -4.89 -2.31 16.15
C ARG A 266 -3.43 -2.23 16.53
N ILE A 267 -3.04 -1.17 17.24
CA ILE A 267 -1.64 -0.86 17.55
C ILE A 267 -1.52 -0.31 18.96
N VAL A 268 -0.53 -0.82 19.68
CA VAL A 268 0.15 -0.14 20.78
C VAL A 268 1.47 0.41 20.22
N PRO A 269 1.70 1.74 20.20
CA PRO A 269 2.93 2.33 19.67
C PRO A 269 4.20 1.73 20.31
N PHE A 270 5.30 1.67 19.55
CA PHE A 270 6.57 1.15 20.09
C PHE A 270 7.21 2.08 21.11
N GLU A 271 7.19 3.38 20.80
CA GLU A 271 7.67 4.42 21.69
C GLU A 271 6.57 4.74 22.70
N GLU A 272 6.97 4.85 23.96
CA GLU A 272 6.06 5.21 25.02
C GLU A 272 5.63 6.67 24.83
N SER A 273 4.35 6.86 24.52
CA SER A 273 3.77 8.19 24.31
C SER A 273 3.22 8.76 25.62
N ALA A 274 2.55 9.90 25.54
CA ALA A 274 1.89 10.51 26.69
C ALA A 274 0.96 9.51 27.39
N ARG A 275 0.75 9.69 28.69
CA ARG A 275 -0.25 8.93 29.46
C ARG A 275 -1.47 9.82 29.65
N GLY A 276 -2.66 9.23 29.62
CA GLY A 276 -3.92 9.99 29.69
C GLY A 276 -5.03 9.26 30.42
N GLN A 277 -6.25 9.79 30.32
CA GLN A 277 -7.43 9.15 30.90
C GLN A 277 -8.00 8.11 29.95
N CYS A 278 -8.28 6.91 30.45
CA CYS A 278 -8.87 5.83 29.66
C CYS A 278 -10.18 6.28 29.00
N VAL A 279 -10.29 6.12 27.69
CA VAL A 279 -11.48 6.45 26.90
C VAL A 279 -12.72 5.71 27.39
N CYS A 280 -12.53 4.51 27.94
CA CYS A 280 -13.57 3.60 28.40
C CYS A 280 -14.04 3.87 29.84
N CYS A 281 -13.11 3.87 30.80
CA CYS A 281 -13.42 3.92 32.24
C CYS A 281 -12.97 5.22 32.94
N GLY A 282 -12.28 6.11 32.24
CA GLY A 282 -11.75 7.36 32.81
C GLY A 282 -10.51 7.19 33.70
N HIS A 283 -10.00 5.96 33.89
CA HIS A 283 -8.83 5.70 34.73
C HIS A 283 -7.60 6.52 34.27
N PRO A 284 -6.91 7.24 35.16
CA PRO A 284 -5.74 8.05 34.80
C PRO A 284 -4.53 7.18 34.42
N ASN A 285 -3.47 7.79 33.90
CA ASN A 285 -2.21 7.11 33.57
C ASN A 285 -2.35 5.91 32.58
N SER A 286 -3.36 5.96 31.71
CA SER A 286 -3.61 4.96 30.69
C SER A 286 -2.71 5.15 29.47
N ARG A 287 -2.37 4.06 28.78
CA ARG A 287 -1.47 4.07 27.61
C ARG A 287 -2.22 4.46 26.35
N GLU A 288 -1.56 5.16 25.43
CA GLU A 288 -2.13 5.44 24.11
C GLU A 288 -2.15 4.17 23.27
N VAL A 289 -3.26 3.96 22.56
CA VAL A 289 -3.42 2.90 21.57
C VAL A 289 -4.19 3.43 20.37
N VAL A 290 -4.13 2.70 19.26
CA VAL A 290 -4.90 2.99 18.04
C VAL A 290 -5.93 1.91 17.85
N PHE A 291 -7.20 2.31 17.78
CA PHE A 291 -8.33 1.44 17.47
C PHE A 291 -8.76 1.59 16.02
N ALA A 292 -9.46 0.58 15.50
CA ALA A 292 -10.27 0.67 14.28
C ALA A 292 -11.22 -0.53 14.20
N ARG A 293 -12.29 -0.41 13.40
CA ARG A 293 -12.93 -1.59 12.81
C ARG A 293 -11.98 -2.17 11.76
N SER A 294 -11.89 -3.49 11.67
CA SER A 294 -11.02 -4.16 10.71
C SER A 294 -11.77 -5.17 9.85
N TYR A 295 -11.17 -5.51 8.71
CA TYR A 295 -11.55 -6.68 7.91
C TYR A 295 -11.21 -7.99 8.61
#